data_AF-A0A3A8ZUM3-F1
#
_entry.id   AF-A0A3A8ZUM3-F1
#
_cell.length_a   1.000
_cell.length_b   1.000
_cell.length_c   1.000
_cell.angle_alpha   90.00
_cell.angle_beta   90.00
_cell.angle_gamma   90.00
#
_symmetry.space_group_name_H-M   'P 1'
#
loop_
_entity.id
_entity.type
_entity.pdbx_description
1 polymer ?
#
loop_
_entity_poly.entity_id
_entity_poly.type
_entity_poly.pdbx_seq_one_letter_code
_entity_poly.pdbx_strand_id
1 'polypeptide(L)'
;MVQFVFLEVHFTIIVSCRQASVLFSAILKAKGILCRSRAGFMDFGNTGDSYMEHWVNEYQDFKKNRWILAELLTEADKNMDQLE
;
A
#
# COMPACT_ATOMS: atom_id res chain seq x y z
N MET A 1 35.44 -14.92 25.07
CA MET A 1 34.68 -14.45 23.89
C MET A 1 33.22 -14.35 24.32
N VAL A 2 32.70 -13.14 24.56
CA VAL A 2 31.31 -12.95 25.03
C VAL A 2 30.42 -12.89 23.80
N GLN A 3 29.54 -13.87 23.64
CA GLN A 3 28.56 -13.90 22.57
C GLN A 3 27.49 -12.85 22.88
N PHE A 4 27.51 -11.72 22.19
CA PHE A 4 26.41 -10.76 22.23
C PHE A 4 25.20 -11.38 21.52
N VAL A 5 24.18 -11.77 22.28
CA VAL A 5 22.88 -12.15 21.75
C VAL A 5 22.12 -10.85 21.48
N PHE A 6 22.02 -10.46 20.22
CA PHE A 6 21.11 -9.38 19.82
C PHE A 6 19.69 -9.92 19.87
N LEU A 7 18.88 -9.41 20.80
CA LEU A 7 17.45 -9.67 20.82
C LEU A 7 16.81 -8.74 19.79
N GLU A 8 16.36 -9.30 18.66
CA GLU A 8 15.59 -8.53 17.67
C GLU A 8 14.16 -8.34 18.19
N VAL A 9 13.81 -7.08 18.49
CA VAL A 9 12.44 -6.71 18.87
C VAL A 9 11.72 -6.23 17.60
N HIS A 10 10.69 -6.97 17.20
CA HIS A 10 9.84 -6.60 16.07
C HIS A 10 8.60 -5.85 16.57
N PHE A 11 8.33 -4.69 15.97
CA PHE A 11 7.10 -3.93 16.19
C PHE A 11 6.26 -3.93 14.91
N THR A 12 4.98 -4.28 15.04
CA THR A 12 4.02 -4.18 13.94
C THR A 12 3.39 -2.79 13.94
N ILE A 13 3.42 -2.14 12.78
CA ILE A 13 2.77 -0.85 12.58
C ILE A 13 1.39 -1.10 11.95
N ILE A 14 0.34 -0.59 12.60
CA ILE A 14 -1.03 -0.63 12.06
C ILE A 14 -1.31 0.71 11.37
N VAL A 15 -1.62 0.65 10.08
CA VAL A 15 -1.90 1.83 9.23
C VAL A 15 -3.08 1.55 8.31
N SER A 16 -3.82 2.59 7.94
CA SER A 16 -4.84 2.51 6.88
C SER A 16 -4.22 2.62 5.48
N CYS A 17 -4.98 2.24 4.44
CA CYS A 17 -4.57 2.38 3.04
C CYS A 17 -4.17 3.82 2.69
N ARG A 18 -4.85 4.83 3.24
CA ARG A 18 -4.48 6.25 3.09
C ARG A 18 -3.08 6.53 3.62
N GLN A 19 -2.77 6.10 4.85
CA GLN A 19 -1.47 6.35 5.47
C GLN A 19 -0.36 5.59 4.74
N ALA A 20 -0.60 4.32 4.41
CA ALA A 20 0.32 3.50 3.65
C ALA A 20 0.61 4.12 2.26
N SER A 21 -0.43 4.61 1.59
CA SER A 21 -0.31 5.23 0.27
C SER A 21 0.54 6.51 0.31
N VAL A 22 0.30 7.39 1.29
CA VAL A 22 1.09 8.61 1.45
C VAL A 22 2.55 8.29 1.77
N LEU A 23 2.79 7.36 2.70
CA LEU A 23 4.14 6.94 3.09
C LEU A 23 4.91 6.33 1.91
N PHE A 24 4.27 5.44 1.16
CA PHE A 24 4.87 4.81 -0.01
C PHE A 24 5.25 5.85 -1.08
N SER A 25 4.37 6.81 -1.37
CA SER A 25 4.69 7.91 -2.27
C SER A 25 5.84 8.79 -1.78
N ALA A 26 5.93 9.04 -0.47
CA ALA A 26 7.05 9.80 0.09
C ALA A 26 8.38 9.07 -0.11
N ILE A 27 8.42 7.75 0.13
CA ILE A 27 9.61 6.91 -0.08
C ILE A 27 10.02 6.92 -1.56
N LEU A 28 9.08 6.73 -2.48
CA LEU A 28 9.38 6.72 -3.92
C LEU A 28 9.91 8.08 -4.40
N LYS A 29 9.31 9.18 -3.96
CA LYS A 29 9.79 10.54 -4.27
C LYS A 29 11.18 10.79 -3.71
N ALA A 30 11.48 10.32 -2.49
CA ALA A 30 12.82 10.42 -1.91
C ALA A 30 13.88 9.64 -2.72
N LYS A 31 13.47 8.57 -3.40
CA LYS A 31 14.31 7.82 -4.35
C LYS A 31 14.37 8.40 -5.76
N GLY A 32 13.70 9.52 -6.02
CA GLY A 32 13.63 10.14 -7.35
C GLY A 32 12.69 9.44 -8.33
N ILE A 33 11.80 8.56 -7.85
CA ILE A 33 10.81 7.87 -8.69
C ILE A 33 9.55 8.73 -8.78
N LEU A 34 9.14 9.06 -10.00
CA LEU A 34 7.87 9.75 -10.23
C LEU A 34 6.71 8.84 -9.85
N CYS A 35 5.96 9.26 -8.84
CA CYS A 35 4.77 8.57 -8.39
C CYS A 35 3.68 9.56 -7.95
N ARG A 36 2.44 9.10 -7.95
CA ARG A 36 1.27 9.80 -7.44
C ARG A 36 0.43 8.88 -6.56
N SER A 37 -0.19 9.46 -5.54
CA SER A 37 -1.22 8.79 -4.74
C SER A 37 -2.58 9.22 -5.30
N ARG A 38 -3.52 8.29 -5.40
CA ARG A 38 -4.87 8.51 -5.91
C ARG A 38 -5.87 8.00 -4.89
N ALA A 39 -6.84 8.86 -4.57
CA ALA A 39 -8.02 8.47 -3.82
C ALA A 39 -9.15 8.12 -4.81
N GLY A 40 -9.88 7.06 -4.51
CA GLY A 40 -11.07 6.65 -5.23
C GLY A 40 -12.08 6.02 -4.29
N PHE A 41 -13.16 5.54 -4.88
CA PHE A 41 -14.18 4.75 -4.20
C PHE A 41 -14.14 3.35 -4.78
N MET A 42 -14.01 2.34 -3.93
CA MET A 42 -14.01 0.93 -4.31
C MET A 42 -15.19 0.23 -3.66
N ASP A 43 -15.85 -0.63 -4.43
CA ASP A 43 -16.84 -1.56 -3.91
C ASP A 43 -16.08 -2.80 -3.43
N PHE A 44 -16.19 -3.07 -2.13
CA PHE A 44 -15.54 -4.18 -1.46
C PHE A 44 -16.45 -5.42 -1.47
N GLY A 45 -17.08 -5.72 -2.62
CA GLY A 45 -17.93 -6.89 -2.80
C GLY A 45 -19.34 -6.78 -2.21
N ASN A 46 -19.84 -5.57 -1.94
CA ASN A 46 -21.19 -5.38 -1.40
C ASN A 46 -22.22 -5.05 -2.49
N THR A 47 -22.00 -5.49 -3.73
CA THR A 47 -22.95 -5.36 -4.85
C THR A 47 -23.44 -3.92 -5.10
N GLY A 48 -22.60 -2.92 -4.80
CA GLY A 48 -22.93 -1.50 -4.94
C GLY A 48 -23.66 -0.87 -3.75
N ASP A 49 -23.94 -1.61 -2.67
CA ASP A 49 -24.63 -1.07 -1.48
C ASP A 49 -23.72 -0.17 -0.63
N SER A 50 -22.41 -0.35 -0.72
CA SER A 50 -21.44 0.50 -0.01
C SER A 50 -20.14 0.67 -0.78
N TYR A 51 -19.81 1.93 -1.06
CA TYR A 51 -18.49 2.31 -1.56
C TYR A 51 -17.66 2.87 -0.41
N MET A 52 -16.44 2.38 -0.23
CA MET A 52 -15.51 2.94 0.75
C MET A 52 -14.37 3.68 0.07
N GLU A 53 -13.81 4.68 0.76
CA GLU A 53 -12.64 5.38 0.27
C GLU A 53 -11.45 4.41 0.19
N HIS A 54 -10.82 4.34 -0.98
CA HIS A 54 -9.67 3.48 -1.21
C HIS A 54 -8.55 4.29 -1.87
N TRP A 55 -7.34 4.13 -1.33
CA TRP A 55 -6.18 4.92 -1.71
C TRP A 55 -5.11 4.02 -2.32
N VAL A 56 -4.75 4.31 -3.57
CA VAL A 56 -3.76 3.56 -4.33
C VAL A 56 -2.58 4.45 -4.74
N ASN A 57 -1.47 3.83 -5.11
CA ASN A 57 -0.34 4.53 -5.69
C ASN A 57 -0.15 4.12 -7.13
N GLU A 58 0.36 5.06 -7.92
CA GLU A 58 0.84 4.78 -9.25
C GLU A 58 2.25 5.34 -9.39
N TYR A 59 3.13 4.59 -10.04
CA TYR A 59 4.45 5.08 -10.42
C TYR A 59 4.61 5.06 -11.93
N GLN A 60 5.43 5.97 -12.45
CA GLN A 60 5.67 6.05 -13.88
C GLN A 60 6.69 5.01 -14.31
N ASP A 61 6.30 4.09 -15.18
CA ASP A 61 7.23 3.21 -15.89
C ASP A 61 7.63 3.88 -17.21
N PHE A 62 8.83 4.44 -17.24
CA PHE A 62 9.38 5.09 -18.42
C PHE A 62 9.65 4.12 -19.58
N LYS A 63 9.90 2.83 -19.31
CA LYS A 63 10.14 1.83 -20.37
C LYS A 63 8.83 1.49 -21.10
N LYS A 64 7.73 1.41 -20.35
CA LYS A 64 6.39 1.12 -20.89
C LYS A 64 5.59 2.40 -21.23
N ASN A 65 6.16 3.57 -20.95
CA ASN A 65 5.53 4.88 -21.08
C ASN A 65 4.11 4.95 -20.50
N ARG A 66 3.92 4.38 -19.29
CA ARG A 66 2.60 4.34 -18.65
C ARG A 66 2.72 4.35 -17.12
N TRP A 67 1.63 4.76 -16.48
CA TRP A 67 1.45 4.63 -15.04
C TRP A 67 1.17 3.17 -14.68
N ILE A 68 1.90 2.64 -13.71
CA ILE A 68 1.71 1.31 -13.15
C ILE A 68 1.06 1.45 -11.78
N LEU A 69 -0.07 0.76 -11.60
CA LEU A 69 -0.74 0.66 -10.31
C LEU A 69 0.14 -0.16 -9.35
N ALA A 70 0.43 0.43 -8.20
CA ALA A 70 1.10 -0.19 -7.07
C ALA A 70 0.14 -0.09 -5.89
N GLU A 71 -0.68 -1.10 -5.73
CA GLU A 71 -1.59 -1.22 -4.61
C GLU A 71 -0.85 -1.87 -3.44
N LEU A 72 -0.82 -1.18 -2.30
CA LEU A 72 -0.36 -1.79 -1.05
C LEU A 72 -1.56 -2.46 -0.40
N LEU A 73 -1.75 -3.74 -0.71
CA LEU A 73 -2.73 -4.56 -0.01
C LEU A 73 -2.35 -4.66 1.47
N THR A 74 -3.23 -4.17 2.32
CA THR A 74 -3.12 -4.40 3.76
C THR A 74 -3.62 -5.80 4.07
N GLU A 75 -3.24 -6.36 5.23
CA GLU A 75 -3.69 -7.70 5.64
C GLU A 75 -5.23 -7.82 5.72
N ALA A 76 -5.93 -6.70 5.92
CA ALA A 76 -7.39 -6.63 5.87
C ALA A 76 -7.93 -6.88 4.45
N ASP A 77 -7.23 -6.40 3.42
CA ASP A 77 -7.64 -6.56 2.02
C ASP A 77 -7.46 -8.02 1.55
N LYS A 78 -6.42 -8.73 2.04
CA LYS A 78 -6.17 -10.14 1.70
C LYS A 78 -7.22 -11.12 2.22
N ASN A 79 -7.83 -10.82 3.38
CA ASN A 79 -8.85 -11.69 3.97
C ASN A 79 -10.22 -11.53 3.29
N MET A 80 -10.39 -10.47 2.51
CA MET A 80 -11.59 -10.23 1.72
C MET A 80 -11.59 -11.04 0.42
N ASP A 81 -10.43 -11.24 -0.22
CA ASP A 81 -10.26 -12.13 -1.38
C ASP A 81 -10.52 -13.62 -1.06
N GLN A 82 -10.64 -13.99 0.22
CA GLN A 82 -10.95 -15.37 0.66
C GLN A 82 -12.44 -15.61 0.93
N LEU A 83 -13.29 -14.61 0.70
CA LEU A 83 -14.75 -14.73 0.83
C LEU A 83 -15.47 -14.85 -0.52
N GLU A 84 -14.73 -14.99 -1.63
CA GLU A 84 -15.25 -15.38 -2.96
C GLU A 84 -15.11 -16.88 -3.23
#